data_AF-A0A7S2JQZ0-F1
#
_entry.id   AF-A0A7S2JQZ0-F1
#
_cell.length_a   1.000
_cell.length_b   1.000
_cell.length_c   1.000
_cell.angle_alpha   90.00
_cell.angle_beta   90.00
_cell.angle_gamma   90.00
#
_symmetry.space_group_name_H-M   'P 1'
#
loop_
_entity.id
_entity.type
_entity.pdbx_description
1 polymer ?
#
loop_
_entity_poly.entity_id
_entity_poly.type
_entity_poly.pdbx_seq_one_letter_code
_entity_poly.pdbx_strand_id
1 'polypeptide(L)'
;TGSSYHVCIDVDGTGRSEVGGATLALTFGWTGLSVYVTPVTDVQPRRLLPNEEQELLVTCEEGVDGCFMDGLAAMTGYLLRYTMPCDNANFGGTVQQAGNFRTASSGLVRGVDQKYRMTFDTRHLQTGDLYILCADRD
;
A
#
# COMPACT_ATOMS: atom_id res chain seq x y z
N THR A 1 -3.43 1.67 1.71
CA THR A 1 -2.02 1.52 1.29
C THR A 1 -1.37 0.42 2.08
N GLY A 2 -0.72 -0.56 1.45
CA GLY A 2 -0.19 -1.73 2.13
C GLY A 2 -0.36 -3.00 1.30
N SER A 3 0.43 -4.02 1.62
CA SER A 3 0.46 -5.28 0.88
C SER A 3 -0.18 -6.38 1.71
N SER A 4 -0.97 -7.22 1.04
CA SER A 4 -1.54 -8.43 1.64
C SER A 4 -0.58 -9.58 1.41
N TYR A 5 -0.07 -10.18 2.49
CA TYR A 5 0.80 -11.35 2.44
C TYR A 5 0.04 -12.57 2.94
N HIS A 6 0.20 -13.69 2.25
CA HIS A 6 -0.24 -14.98 2.75
C HIS A 6 0.78 -15.50 3.75
N VAL A 7 0.29 -15.88 4.94
CA VAL A 7 1.12 -16.58 5.90
C VAL A 7 1.18 -18.03 5.47
N CYS A 8 2.36 -18.46 5.09
CA CYS A 8 2.61 -19.85 4.75
C CYS A 8 3.46 -20.48 5.84
N ILE A 9 3.17 -21.73 6.17
CA ILE A 9 3.89 -22.48 7.18
C ILE A 9 4.53 -23.71 6.54
N ASP A 10 5.73 -24.00 7.01
CA ASP A 10 6.45 -25.23 6.79
C ASP A 10 6.60 -25.88 8.17
N VAL A 11 5.93 -27.01 8.37
CA VAL A 11 5.81 -27.65 9.70
C VAL A 11 6.97 -28.61 9.96
N ASP A 12 7.64 -29.10 8.92
CA ASP A 12 8.77 -30.02 9.02
C ASP A 12 10.12 -29.41 8.62
N GLY A 13 10.11 -28.20 8.08
CA GLY A 13 11.31 -27.43 7.78
C GLY A 13 12.10 -28.07 6.63
N THR A 14 13.40 -28.24 6.82
CA THR A 14 14.22 -29.02 5.85
C THR A 14 14.16 -30.53 6.10
N GLY A 15 13.47 -30.96 7.17
CA GLY A 15 13.32 -32.36 7.56
C GLY A 15 12.23 -33.07 6.79
N ARG A 16 12.30 -34.40 6.72
CA ARG A 16 11.18 -35.23 6.29
C ARG A 16 10.40 -35.67 7.51
N SER A 17 9.08 -35.56 7.49
CA SER A 17 8.22 -36.03 8.57
C SER A 17 7.95 -37.53 8.46
N GLU A 18 7.96 -38.24 9.59
CA GLU A 18 7.45 -39.62 9.65
C GLU A 18 6.03 -39.63 10.22
N VAL A 19 5.05 -39.99 9.39
CA VAL A 19 3.65 -40.13 9.80
C VAL A 19 3.24 -41.58 9.56
N GLY A 20 2.95 -42.33 10.64
CA GLY A 20 2.52 -43.72 10.53
C GLY A 20 3.58 -44.69 9.96
N GLY A 21 4.88 -44.40 10.14
CA GLY A 21 5.98 -45.21 9.62
C GLY A 21 6.33 -44.95 8.15
N ALA A 22 5.69 -43.96 7.51
CA ALA A 22 6.04 -43.50 6.18
C ALA A 22 6.69 -42.11 6.24
N THR A 23 7.79 -41.95 5.51
CA THR A 23 8.47 -40.67 5.34
C THR A 23 7.74 -39.82 4.29
N LEU A 24 7.16 -38.70 4.72
CA LEU A 24 6.44 -37.73 3.91
C LEU A 24 7.14 -36.37 3.99
N ALA A 25 7.26 -35.69 2.85
CA ALA A 25 7.57 -34.27 2.83
C ALA A 25 6.25 -33.52 3.04
N LEU A 26 6.08 -32.82 4.16
CA LEU A 26 4.97 -31.90 4.30
C LEU A 26 5.28 -30.70 3.42
N THR A 27 4.43 -30.46 2.41
CA THR A 27 4.65 -29.34 1.50
C THR A 27 4.34 -28.04 2.22
N PHE A 28 5.21 -27.03 2.02
CA PHE A 28 4.91 -25.63 2.33
C PHE A 28 3.49 -25.28 1.89
N GLY A 29 2.70 -24.74 2.82
CA GLY A 29 1.28 -24.54 2.61
C GLY A 29 0.79 -23.21 3.15
N TRP A 30 -0.18 -22.63 2.45
CA TRP A 30 -0.93 -21.49 2.94
C TRP A 30 -1.73 -21.89 4.18
N THR A 31 -1.58 -21.13 5.26
CA THR A 31 -2.23 -21.39 6.56
C THR A 31 -3.73 -21.03 6.59
N GLY A 32 -4.25 -20.39 5.56
CA GLY A 32 -5.55 -19.72 5.60
C GLY A 32 -5.51 -18.31 6.20
N LEU A 33 -4.37 -17.88 6.75
CA LEU A 33 -4.18 -16.55 7.30
C LEU A 33 -3.55 -15.61 6.26
N SER A 34 -4.00 -14.36 6.28
CA SER A 34 -3.44 -13.27 5.49
C SER A 34 -3.18 -12.08 6.41
N VAL A 35 -2.06 -11.40 6.22
CA VAL A 35 -1.69 -10.18 6.95
C VAL A 35 -1.61 -9.01 6.01
N TYR A 36 -2.13 -7.86 6.43
CA TYR A 36 -2.03 -6.61 5.72
C TYR A 36 -0.97 -5.74 6.38
N VAL A 37 0.05 -5.35 5.63
CA VAL A 37 1.19 -4.59 6.15
C VAL A 37 1.29 -3.26 5.43
N THR A 38 1.38 -2.17 6.19
CA THR A 38 1.52 -0.80 5.66
C THR A 38 2.52 0.00 6.48
N PRO A 39 3.42 0.76 5.83
CA PRO A 39 4.28 1.70 6.55
C PRO A 39 3.53 2.98 6.94
N VAL A 40 2.40 3.29 6.28
CA VAL A 40 1.59 4.49 6.54
C VAL A 40 0.74 4.30 7.78
N THR A 41 0.90 5.19 8.75
CA THR A 41 0.20 5.17 10.05
C THR A 41 -0.88 6.24 10.16
N ASP A 42 -0.75 7.38 9.45
CA ASP A 42 -1.78 8.41 9.36
C ASP A 42 -1.71 9.18 8.04
N VAL A 43 -2.85 9.75 7.63
CA VAL A 43 -2.97 10.62 6.44
C VAL A 43 -3.82 11.84 6.78
N GLN A 44 -3.31 13.03 6.47
CA GLN A 44 -3.98 14.30 6.72
C GLN A 44 -3.88 15.24 5.50
N PRO A 45 -4.86 16.13 5.26
CA PRO A 45 -6.14 16.21 5.92
C PRO A 45 -7.06 15.04 5.55
N ARG A 46 -8.01 14.70 6.44
CA ARG A 46 -9.06 13.69 6.17
C ARG A 46 -10.21 14.21 5.30
N ARG A 47 -10.09 15.44 4.82
CA ARG A 47 -11.05 16.10 3.93
C ARG A 47 -10.31 16.57 2.70
N LEU A 48 -10.84 16.21 1.54
CA LEU A 48 -10.34 16.66 0.25
C LEU A 48 -11.12 17.92 -0.14
N LEU A 49 -10.41 18.93 -0.63
CA LEU A 49 -11.01 20.07 -1.31
C LEU A 49 -10.86 19.87 -2.82
N PRO A 50 -11.75 20.40 -3.66
CA PRO A 50 -11.53 20.45 -5.11
C PRO A 50 -10.37 21.42 -5.39
N ASN A 51 -9.16 20.89 -5.63
CA ASN A 51 -7.94 21.67 -5.81
C ASN A 51 -7.02 20.98 -6.82
N GLU A 52 -6.27 21.74 -7.61
CA GLU A 52 -5.24 21.22 -8.52
C GLU A 52 -4.05 20.64 -7.77
N GLU A 53 -3.78 21.18 -6.58
CA GLU A 53 -2.61 20.85 -5.78
C GLU A 53 -3.05 20.50 -4.34
N GLN A 54 -3.98 19.55 -4.21
CA GLN A 54 -4.36 19.05 -2.90
C GLN A 54 -3.21 18.25 -2.30
N GLU A 55 -2.56 18.81 -1.28
CA GLU A 55 -1.55 18.10 -0.51
C GLU A 55 -2.19 17.16 0.50
N LEU A 56 -1.63 15.94 0.57
CA LEU A 56 -1.83 15.00 1.67
C LEU A 56 -0.49 14.78 2.38
N LEU A 57 -0.47 15.09 3.67
CA LEU A 57 0.56 14.69 4.62
C LEU A 57 0.39 13.22 4.95
N VAL A 58 1.47 12.45 4.78
CA VAL A 58 1.54 11.03 5.09
C VAL A 58 2.50 10.86 6.25
N THR A 59 2.04 10.20 7.31
CA THR A 59 2.87 9.80 8.44
C THR A 59 3.17 8.32 8.31
N CYS A 60 4.41 7.96 8.58
CA CYS A 60 4.90 6.60 8.48
C CYS A 60 5.54 6.23 9.83
N GLU A 61 5.61 4.94 10.14
CA GLU A 61 6.25 4.47 11.37
C GLU A 61 7.73 4.95 11.42
N GLU A 62 8.16 5.42 12.60
CA GLU A 62 9.53 5.90 12.82
C GLU A 62 10.50 4.71 12.88
N GLY A 63 11.52 4.71 12.01
CA GLY A 63 12.49 3.62 11.89
C GLY A 63 13.33 3.75 10.62
N VAL A 64 14.27 2.80 10.43
CA VAL A 64 15.37 2.91 9.44
C VAL A 64 14.88 2.95 7.98
N ASP A 65 13.66 2.49 7.68
CA ASP A 65 13.09 2.48 6.33
C ASP A 65 11.57 2.69 6.35
N GLY A 66 11.09 3.89 6.71
CA GLY A 66 9.65 4.23 6.79
C GLY A 66 8.92 4.15 5.43
N CYS A 67 8.32 5.26 4.97
CA CYS A 67 7.80 5.31 3.59
C CYS A 67 8.89 5.49 2.51
N PHE A 68 10.15 5.48 2.93
CA PHE A 68 11.33 5.46 2.08
C PHE A 68 12.22 4.32 2.57
N MET A 69 12.78 3.55 1.65
CA MET A 69 13.95 2.71 1.93
C MET A 69 15.19 3.54 1.60
N ASP A 70 16.21 3.52 2.45
CA ASP A 70 17.45 4.30 2.22
C ASP A 70 18.02 4.01 0.81
N GLY A 71 17.91 5.00 -0.10
CA GLY A 71 18.45 4.92 -1.47
C GLY A 71 17.54 4.30 -2.55
N LEU A 72 16.29 3.94 -2.25
CA LEU A 72 15.33 3.37 -3.21
C LEU A 72 14.13 4.31 -3.50
N ALA A 73 13.36 3.95 -4.53
CA ALA A 73 12.28 4.73 -5.10
C ALA A 73 11.23 5.14 -4.05
N ALA A 74 10.72 6.37 -4.18
CA ALA A 74 9.70 6.89 -3.28
C ALA A 74 8.37 6.18 -3.52
N MET A 75 7.66 5.85 -2.43
CA MET A 75 6.28 5.34 -2.47
C MET A 75 5.42 6.16 -3.46
N THR A 76 4.69 5.50 -4.35
CA THR A 76 3.73 6.17 -5.23
C THR A 76 2.31 5.82 -4.83
N GLY A 77 1.36 6.73 -5.03
CA GLY A 77 -0.03 6.47 -4.68
C GLY A 77 -1.01 7.30 -5.45
N TYR A 78 -2.29 6.94 -5.38
CA TYR A 78 -3.41 7.65 -5.98
C TYR A 78 -4.64 7.54 -5.07
N LEU A 79 -5.54 8.51 -5.19
CA LEU A 79 -6.83 8.46 -4.52
C LEU A 79 -7.82 7.71 -5.39
N LEU A 80 -8.55 6.79 -4.78
CA LEU A 80 -9.56 5.96 -5.41
C LEU A 80 -10.86 6.02 -4.62
N ARG A 81 -12.02 6.07 -5.29
CA ARG A 81 -13.30 6.00 -4.59
C ARG A 81 -13.38 4.73 -3.75
N TYR A 82 -13.83 4.84 -2.50
CA TYR A 82 -13.84 3.74 -1.51
C TYR A 82 -14.55 2.47 -1.99
N THR A 83 -15.53 2.59 -2.89
CA THR A 83 -16.28 1.46 -3.44
C THR A 83 -15.49 0.61 -4.44
N MET A 84 -14.27 1.01 -4.82
CA MET A 84 -13.43 0.30 -5.77
C MET A 84 -12.19 -0.26 -5.07
N PRO A 85 -11.75 -1.49 -5.40
CA PRO A 85 -10.52 -2.04 -4.88
C PRO A 85 -9.30 -1.34 -5.50
N CYS A 86 -8.24 -1.18 -4.71
CA CYS A 86 -6.94 -0.77 -5.26
C CYS A 86 -6.45 -1.81 -6.27
N ASP A 87 -5.71 -1.33 -7.28
CA ASP A 87 -4.96 -2.21 -8.18
C ASP A 87 -3.97 -3.06 -7.36
N ASN A 88 -4.05 -4.38 -7.55
CA ASN A 88 -3.19 -5.38 -6.93
C ASN A 88 -2.46 -6.24 -7.99
N ALA A 89 -2.60 -5.90 -9.27
CA ALA A 89 -2.05 -6.65 -10.38
C ALA A 89 -0.79 -5.99 -10.96
N ASN A 90 -0.64 -4.66 -10.81
CA ASN A 90 0.47 -3.91 -11.36
C ASN A 90 1.35 -3.34 -10.25
N PHE A 91 2.52 -3.96 -10.02
CA PHE A 91 3.51 -3.53 -9.04
C PHE A 91 4.47 -2.51 -9.67
N GLY A 92 4.75 -1.41 -8.96
CA GLY A 92 5.57 -0.28 -9.45
C GLY A 92 4.90 0.53 -10.56
N GLY A 93 3.61 0.31 -10.80
CA GLY A 93 2.85 0.95 -11.87
C GLY A 93 2.30 2.31 -11.47
N THR A 94 2.39 3.30 -12.36
CA THR A 94 1.62 4.55 -12.19
C THR A 94 0.26 4.42 -12.87
N VAL A 95 -0.77 5.01 -12.25
CA VAL A 95 -2.11 5.07 -12.83
C VAL A 95 -2.41 6.46 -13.35
N GLN A 96 -3.17 6.51 -14.45
CA GLN A 96 -3.72 7.76 -14.98
C GLN A 96 -5.04 8.09 -14.28
N GLN A 97 -5.34 9.38 -14.18
CA GLN A 97 -6.65 9.87 -13.75
C GLN A 97 -7.78 9.21 -14.55
N ALA A 98 -8.90 8.90 -13.88
CA ALA A 98 -10.08 8.39 -14.54
C ALA A 98 -11.35 9.06 -13.99
N GLY A 99 -11.90 10.01 -14.75
CA GLY A 99 -13.16 10.70 -14.41
C GLY A 99 -13.16 11.23 -12.98
N ASN A 100 -14.22 10.98 -12.23
CA ASN A 100 -14.36 11.25 -10.80
C ASN A 100 -13.97 10.05 -9.90
N PHE A 101 -13.48 8.96 -10.49
CA PHE A 101 -13.25 7.69 -9.83
C PHE A 101 -11.89 7.62 -9.14
N ARG A 102 -10.85 8.17 -9.79
CA ARG A 102 -9.49 8.22 -9.25
C ARG A 102 -8.67 9.40 -9.75
N THR A 103 -7.65 9.77 -8.99
CA THR A 103 -6.60 10.70 -9.40
C THR A 103 -5.53 9.98 -10.22
N ALA A 104 -4.64 10.74 -10.85
CA ALA A 104 -3.37 10.19 -11.32
C ALA A 104 -2.47 9.84 -10.11
N SER A 105 -1.47 8.98 -10.33
CA SER A 105 -0.45 8.69 -9.33
C SER A 105 0.38 9.94 -9.00
N SER A 106 0.67 10.10 -7.71
CA SER A 106 1.67 11.04 -7.18
C SER A 106 2.74 10.25 -6.45
N GLY A 107 4.00 10.67 -6.62
CA GLY A 107 5.08 10.23 -5.76
C GLY A 107 4.98 10.86 -4.37
N LEU A 108 5.50 10.15 -3.38
CA LEU A 108 5.74 10.67 -2.04
C LEU A 108 7.02 11.51 -2.06
N VAL A 109 6.97 12.70 -1.47
CA VAL A 109 8.12 13.58 -1.35
C VAL A 109 8.39 13.84 0.12
N ARG A 110 9.66 13.77 0.53
CA ARG A 110 10.07 14.17 1.88
C ARG A 110 10.18 15.69 1.95
N GLY A 111 9.33 16.30 2.78
CA GLY A 111 9.39 17.72 3.08
C GLY A 111 10.57 18.08 3.99
N VAL A 112 10.93 19.36 4.00
CA VAL A 112 11.96 19.95 4.89
C VAL A 112 11.62 19.81 6.38
N ASP A 113 10.37 19.56 6.71
CA ASP A 113 9.84 19.39 8.07
C ASP A 113 9.80 17.92 8.54
N GLN A 114 10.51 17.02 7.85
CA GLN A 114 10.46 15.56 8.09
C GLN A 114 9.07 14.95 7.86
N LYS A 115 8.14 15.69 7.24
CA LYS A 115 6.82 15.16 6.88
C LYS A 115 6.83 14.71 5.44
N TYR A 116 6.16 13.59 5.18
CA TYR A 116 6.00 13.10 3.82
C TYR A 116 4.73 13.68 3.19
N ARG A 117 4.80 13.99 1.90
CA ARG A 117 3.71 14.67 1.18
C ARG A 117 3.46 14.01 -0.16
N MET A 118 2.19 13.87 -0.52
CA MET A 118 1.74 13.55 -1.87
C MET A 118 0.81 14.67 -2.35
N THR A 119 0.87 15.00 -3.64
CA THR A 119 0.07 16.09 -4.21
C THR A 119 -0.81 15.55 -5.33
N PHE A 120 -2.11 15.82 -5.22
CA PHE A 120 -3.09 15.31 -6.18
C PHE A 120 -3.91 16.46 -6.78
N ASP A 121 -4.23 16.35 -8.07
CA ASP A 121 -5.37 17.08 -8.62
C ASP A 121 -6.64 16.35 -8.17
N THR A 122 -7.48 17.05 -7.42
CA THR A 122 -8.73 16.53 -6.85
C THR A 122 -9.96 17.25 -7.40
N ARG A 123 -9.82 18.17 -8.37
CA ARG A 123 -10.94 18.95 -8.90
C ARG A 123 -12.03 18.10 -9.55
N HIS A 124 -11.64 16.97 -10.14
CA HIS A 124 -12.55 16.04 -10.79
C HIS A 124 -13.24 15.08 -9.82
N LEU A 125 -12.80 15.02 -8.57
CA LEU A 125 -13.41 14.14 -7.58
C LEU A 125 -14.81 14.64 -7.20
N GLN A 126 -15.70 13.69 -6.95
CA GLN A 126 -17.08 13.99 -6.61
C GLN A 126 -17.18 14.41 -5.14
N THR A 127 -17.76 15.59 -4.92
CA THR A 127 -18.01 16.08 -3.56
C THR A 127 -19.00 15.17 -2.83
N GLY A 128 -18.69 14.85 -1.58
CA GLY A 128 -19.50 13.97 -0.73
C GLY A 128 -19.11 12.49 -0.79
N ASP A 129 -18.25 12.09 -1.74
CA ASP A 129 -17.72 10.74 -1.79
C ASP A 129 -16.56 10.51 -0.82
N LEU A 130 -16.41 9.25 -0.40
CA LEU A 130 -15.25 8.79 0.35
C LEU A 130 -14.19 8.23 -0.61
N TYR A 131 -12.95 8.61 -0.36
CA TYR A 131 -11.79 8.16 -1.12
C TYR A 131 -10.79 7.45 -0.19
N ILE A 132 -10.12 6.45 -0.73
CA ILE A 132 -9.00 5.75 -0.09
C ILE A 132 -7.71 6.10 -0.81
N LEU A 133 -6.61 6.12 -0.05
CA LEU A 133 -5.28 6.16 -0.64
C LEU A 133 -4.87 4.73 -0.99
N CYS A 134 -4.73 4.49 -2.29
CA CYS A 134 -4.05 3.33 -2.83
C CYS A 134 -2.61 3.72 -3.05
N ALA A 135 -1.68 2.95 -2.53
CA ALA A 135 -0.27 3.28 -2.69
C ALA A 135 0.55 2.02 -2.66
N ASP A 136 1.58 2.07 -3.47
CA ASP A 136 2.53 1.02 -3.71
C ASP A 136 3.89 1.44 -3.16
N ARG A 137 4.55 0.48 -2.53
CA ARG A 137 5.90 0.64 -2.02
C ARG A 137 6.81 -0.12 -2.98
N ASP A 138 7.51 0.62 -3.81
CA ASP A 138 8.53 0.12 -4.74
C ASP A 138 9.72 -0.51 -4.00
#